data_AF-A0AAP6EPW3-F1
#
_entry.id   AF-A0AAP6EPW3-F1
#
_cell.length_a   1.000
_cell.length_b   1.000
_cell.length_c   1.000
_cell.angle_alpha   90.00
_cell.angle_beta   90.00
_cell.angle_gamma   90.00
#
_symmetry.space_group_name_H-M   'P 1'
#
loop_
_entity.id
_entity.type
_entity.pdbx_description
1 polymer ?
#
loop_
_entity_poly.entity_id
_entity_poly.type
_entity_poly.pdbx_seq_one_letter_code
_entity_poly.pdbx_strand_id
1 'polypeptide(L)' 'MEFKELYGKVRGIVLKCRRDYYVHLWELSDWEQEGMLVLYQLVSRYPQLVEED' A
#
# COMPACT_ATOMS: atom_id res chain seq x y z
N MET A 1 15.42 -1.62 -3.67
CA MET A 1 14.56 -1.76 -2.46
C MET A 1 13.64 -2.95 -2.66
N GLU A 2 13.53 -3.83 -1.67
CA GLU A 2 12.54 -4.94 -1.70
C GLU A 2 11.12 -4.36 -1.67
N PHE A 3 10.16 -4.96 -2.39
CA PHE A 3 8.79 -4.42 -2.47
C PHE A 3 8.12 -4.25 -1.10
N LYS A 4 8.43 -5.16 -0.15
CA LYS A 4 7.95 -5.07 1.23
C LYS A 4 8.50 -3.85 1.98
N GLU A 5 9.75 -3.45 1.72
CA GLU A 5 10.35 -2.25 2.32
C GLU A 5 9.67 -0.98 1.78
N LEU A 6 9.40 -0.96 0.47
CA LEU A 6 8.65 0.14 -0.16
C LEU A 6 7.24 0.25 0.43
N TYR A 7 6.53 -0.87 0.57
CA TYR A 7 5.23 -0.90 1.22
C TYR A 7 5.32 -0.40 2.68
N GLY A 8 6.38 -0.75 3.40
CA GLY A 8 6.66 -0.24 4.74
C GLY A 8 6.63 1.29 4.84
N LYS A 9 7.16 2.00 3.83
CA LYS A 9 7.15 3.48 3.77
C LYS A 9 5.73 4.07 3.69
N VAL A 10 4.80 3.38 3.04
CA VAL A 10 3.43 3.87 2.79
C VAL A 10 2.35 3.19 3.63
N ARG A 11 2.69 2.13 4.38
CA ARG A 11 1.76 1.34 5.21
C ARG A 11 0.93 2.19 6.18
N GLY A 12 1.48 3.30 6.66
CA GLY A 12 0.76 4.25 7.52
C GLY A 12 -0.52 4.80 6.88
N ILE A 13 -0.54 4.98 5.56
CA ILE A 13 -1.71 5.44 4.80
C ILE A 13 -2.80 4.38 4.84
N VAL A 14 -2.45 3.11 4.58
CA VAL A 14 -3.39 1.98 4.63
C VAL A 14 -4.02 1.83 6.02
N LEU A 15 -3.20 1.91 7.08
CA LEU A 15 -3.69 1.83 8.45
C LEU A 15 -4.58 3.01 8.83
N LYS A 16 -4.32 4.19 8.27
CA LYS A 16 -5.21 5.36 8.45
C LYS A 16 -6.54 5.12 7.74
N CYS A 17 -6.52 4.68 6.48
CA CYS A 17 -7.74 4.33 5.74
C CYS A 17 -8.59 3.29 6.48
N ARG A 18 -7.96 2.24 7.05
CA ARG A 18 -8.67 1.24 7.86
C ARG A 18 -9.41 1.83 9.08
N ARG A 19 -8.85 2.87 9.70
CA ARG A 19 -9.50 3.53 10.85
C ARG A 19 -10.63 4.46 10.42
N ASP A 20 -10.43 5.14 9.29
CA ASP A 20 -11.35 6.16 8.79
C ASP A 20 -12.54 5.54 8.02
N TYR A 21 -12.35 4.37 7.43
CA TYR A 21 -13.34 3.68 6.61
C TYR A 21 -13.66 2.28 7.16
N TYR A 22 -14.95 2.01 7.35
CA TYR A 22 -15.43 0.65 7.63
C TYR A 22 -15.75 -0.07 6.33
N VAL A 23 -15.00 -1.14 6.06
CA VAL A 23 -15.35 -2.11 5.01
C VAL A 23 -15.78 -3.41 5.70
N HIS A 24 -17.00 -3.85 5.39
CA HIS A 24 -17.60 -4.99 6.06
C HIS A 24 -16.76 -6.26 5.84
N LEU A 25 -16.53 -7.00 6.92
CA LEU A 25 -15.73 -8.24 6.97
C LEU A 25 -14.24 -8.12 6.65
N TRP A 26 -13.73 -6.92 6.35
CA TRP A 26 -12.30 -6.77 6.10
C TRP A 26 -11.49 -6.86 7.39
N GLU A 27 -10.56 -7.80 7.41
CA GLU A 27 -9.52 -7.92 8.41
C GLU A 27 -8.32 -7.04 8.07
N LEU A 28 -7.37 -6.91 9.00
CA LEU A 28 -6.15 -6.15 8.75
C LEU A 28 -5.38 -6.67 7.52
N SER A 29 -5.35 -7.99 7.34
CA SER A 29 -4.73 -8.66 6.20
C SER A 29 -5.35 -8.27 4.86
N ASP A 30 -6.67 -8.05 4.79
CA ASP A 30 -7.35 -7.61 3.57
C ASP A 30 -6.94 -6.18 3.20
N TRP A 31 -6.92 -5.29 4.20
CA TRP A 31 -6.41 -3.92 4.02
C TRP A 31 -4.95 -3.90 3.57
N GLU A 32 -4.11 -4.76 4.16
CA GLU A 32 -2.69 -4.84 3.79
C GLU A 32 -2.51 -5.39 2.37
N GLN A 33 -3.27 -6.41 1.98
CA GLN A 33 -3.26 -6.96 0.62
C GLN A 33 -3.70 -5.92 -0.41
N GLU A 34 -4.82 -5.23 -0.18
CA GLU A 34 -5.29 -4.17 -1.08
C GLU A 34 -4.26 -3.03 -1.17
N GLY A 35 -3.69 -2.61 -0.04
CA GLY A 35 -2.66 -1.59 -0.01
C GLY A 35 -1.42 -1.96 -0.83
N MET A 36 -1.01 -3.23 -0.79
CA MET A 36 0.07 -3.75 -1.62
C MET A 36 -0.31 -3.79 -3.11
N LEU A 37 -1.52 -4.21 -3.46
CA LEU A 37 -2.00 -4.24 -4.86
C LEU A 37 -2.05 -2.82 -5.45
N VAL A 38 -2.59 -1.86 -4.72
CA VAL A 38 -2.65 -0.46 -5.15
C VAL A 38 -1.24 0.13 -5.31
N LEU A 39 -0.34 -0.14 -4.37
CA LEU A 39 1.06 0.28 -4.49
C LEU A 39 1.73 -0.33 -5.72
N TYR A 40 1.54 -1.63 -5.95
CA TYR A 40 2.08 -2.33 -7.12
C TYR A 40 1.60 -1.69 -8.42
N GLN A 41 0.30 -1.40 -8.53
CA GLN A 41 -0.27 -0.74 -9.71
C GLN A 41 0.30 0.67 -9.90
N LEU A 42 0.45 1.43 -8.82
CA LEU A 42 1.00 2.78 -8.86
C LEU A 42 2.42 2.79 -9.43
N VAL A 43 3.31 1.95 -8.87
CA VAL A 43 4.72 1.93 -9.28
C VAL A 43 4.93 1.26 -10.63
N SER A 44 4.07 0.30 -11.00
CA SER A 44 4.08 -0.29 -12.34
C SER A 44 3.67 0.72 -13.41
N ARG A 45 2.77 1.64 -13.07
CA ARG A 45 2.33 2.71 -13.97
C ARG A 45 3.28 3.90 -14.00
N TYR A 46 3.94 4.18 -12.89
CA TYR A 46 4.87 5.30 -12.74
C TYR A 46 6.20 4.84 -12.10
N PRO A 47 7.06 4.14 -12.86
CA PRO A 47 8.34 3.62 -12.35
C PRO A 47 9.26 4.70 -11.77
N GLN A 48 9.18 5.93 -12.29
CA GLN A 48 9.98 7.07 -11.82
C GLN A 48 9.71 7.47 -10.36
N LEU A 49 8.63 6.97 -9.74
CA LEU A 49 8.33 7.23 -8.32
C LEU A 49 9.23 6.43 -7.37
N VAL A 50 9.89 5.39 -7.87
CA VAL A 50 10.78 4.51 -7.08
C VAL A 50 12.22 4.52 -7.57
N GLU A 51 12.50 5.20 -8.68
CA GLU A 51 13.86 5.49 -9.13
C GLU A 51 14.45 6.55 -8.20
N GLU A 52 15.54 6.21 -7.51
CA GLU A 52 16.35 7.17 -6.76
C GLU A 52 17.32 7.82 -7.76
N ASP A 53 17.37 9.16 -7.81
CA ASP A 53 18.33 9.94 -8.63
C ASP A 53 19.80 9.56 -8.35
#